data_AF-A0A7Y5BEY6-F1
#
_entry.id   AF-A0A7Y5BEY6-F1
#
_cell.length_a   1.000
_cell.length_b   1.000
_cell.length_c   1.000
_cell.angle_alpha   90.00
_cell.angle_beta   90.00
_cell.angle_gamma   90.00
#
_symmetry.space_group_name_H-M   'P 1'
#
loop_
_entity.id
_entity.type
_entity.pdbx_description
1 polymer ?
#
loop_
_entity_poly.entity_id
_entity_poly.type
_entity_poly.pdbx_seq_one_letter_code
_entity_poly.pdbx_strand_id
1 'polypeptide(L)'
;MKRLALLGLAGLALCVAGQAQIPYSTGFEAPTYTAGSSIVGVDGWFAGSGSGNSQSASTDVAESGDQSLKFDNSSLTSFYSVRRPLGTLPSLLEVTVSVLVTGNTQANRLYGLYLSSSATGTLGSTILGMTIAGDGKVRAGKTWGATYSGVTGLIGTFDPGTYTDRWLHMRLTFDSGTGDGMAEITNQIGTTFSQGYTSVTAPMGLNLGSDYVTSTDRLGVGYFDNLAVVPEPATLATLGLGVAALLRRRRK
;
A
#
# COMPACT_ATOMS: atom_id res chain seq x y z
N MET A 1 24.94 -30.66 60.01
CA MET A 1 23.73 -29.86 60.31
C MET A 1 23.60 -28.75 59.26
N LYS A 2 22.40 -28.65 58.64
CA LYS A 2 21.83 -27.51 57.87
C LYS A 2 22.52 -27.20 56.51
N ARG A 3 22.00 -27.70 55.38
CA ARG A 3 20.90 -27.16 54.52
C ARG A 3 21.25 -25.76 53.99
N LEU A 4 21.35 -25.49 52.69
CA LEU A 4 20.31 -25.22 51.68
C LEU A 4 21.08 -24.66 50.44
N ALA A 5 20.66 -24.67 49.18
CA ALA A 5 19.67 -25.35 48.37
C ALA A 5 19.93 -24.85 46.92
N LEU A 6 20.01 -25.76 45.95
CA LEU A 6 19.77 -25.49 44.54
C LEU A 6 18.31 -25.02 44.38
N LEU A 7 18.03 -23.89 43.70
CA LEU A 7 16.77 -23.48 43.03
C LEU A 7 16.86 -21.95 42.78
N GLY A 8 16.50 -21.36 41.65
CA GLY A 8 15.54 -21.82 40.67
C GLY A 8 15.79 -21.30 39.25
N LEU A 9 15.37 -22.18 38.35
CA LEU A 9 15.07 -22.01 36.94
C LEU A 9 14.11 -20.84 36.66
N ALA A 10 14.17 -20.40 35.41
CA ALA A 10 13.03 -19.91 34.62
C ALA A 10 12.51 -18.50 34.96
N GLY A 11 13.30 -17.49 34.59
CA GLY A 11 12.70 -16.27 34.05
C GLY A 11 12.05 -16.59 32.70
N LEU A 12 10.80 -17.08 32.72
CA LEU A 12 9.93 -16.99 31.55
C LEU A 12 9.78 -15.50 31.25
N ALA A 13 10.58 -15.01 30.29
CA ALA A 13 10.22 -13.79 29.60
C ALA A 13 8.90 -14.10 28.89
N LEU A 14 7.79 -13.62 29.46
CA LEU A 14 6.54 -13.52 28.71
C LEU A 14 6.83 -12.58 27.55
N CYS A 15 7.17 -13.15 26.40
CA CYS A 15 6.98 -12.49 25.12
C CYS A 15 5.47 -12.32 24.98
N VAL A 16 4.93 -11.25 25.54
CA VAL A 16 3.62 -10.76 25.13
C VAL A 16 3.85 -10.34 23.68
N ALA A 17 3.57 -11.25 22.75
CA ALA A 17 3.35 -10.89 21.37
C ALA A 17 2.15 -9.94 21.42
N GLY A 18 2.42 -8.64 21.53
CA GLY A 18 1.40 -7.63 21.34
C GLY A 18 0.82 -7.90 19.97
N GLN A 19 -0.43 -8.35 19.93
CA GLN A 19 -1.16 -8.48 18.67
C GLN A 19 -1.09 -7.10 18.04
N ALA A 20 -0.30 -6.96 16.97
CA ALA A 20 -0.29 -5.76 16.18
C ALA A 20 -1.73 -5.58 15.70
N GLN A 21 -2.43 -4.60 16.27
CA GLN A 21 -3.79 -4.30 15.88
C GLN A 21 -3.73 -3.86 14.42
N ILE A 22 -4.24 -4.67 13.51
CA ILE A 22 -4.47 -4.30 12.11
C ILE A 22 -5.45 -3.11 12.16
N PRO A 23 -5.05 -1.86 11.88
CA PRO A 23 -5.92 -0.72 12.02
C PRO A 23 -7.00 -0.76 10.94
N TYR A 24 -6.74 -1.44 9.81
CA TYR A 24 -7.73 -1.70 8.77
C TYR A 24 -7.26 -2.75 7.75
N SER A 25 -8.17 -3.61 7.28
CA SER A 25 -7.94 -4.49 6.13
C SER A 25 -9.24 -4.74 5.35
N THR A 26 -9.16 -4.88 4.03
CA THR A 26 -10.31 -5.23 3.18
C THR A 26 -9.87 -5.95 1.90
N GLY A 27 -10.64 -6.96 1.49
CA GLY A 27 -10.66 -7.51 0.13
C GLY A 27 -11.86 -7.01 -0.70
N PHE A 28 -12.57 -6.00 -0.19
CA PHE A 28 -13.78 -5.45 -0.81
C PHE A 28 -14.94 -6.46 -0.93
N GLU A 29 -15.09 -7.30 0.10
CA GLU A 29 -16.02 -8.43 0.11
C GLU A 29 -17.42 -8.15 0.66
N ALA A 30 -18.36 -9.01 0.26
CA ALA A 30 -19.70 -9.05 0.84
C ALA A 30 -19.66 -9.56 2.30
N PRO A 31 -20.62 -9.17 3.16
CA PRO A 31 -21.76 -8.28 2.88
C PRO A 31 -21.44 -6.78 2.98
N THR A 32 -20.21 -6.41 3.35
CA THR A 32 -19.82 -5.00 3.52
C THR A 32 -19.90 -4.24 2.21
N TYR A 33 -19.45 -4.86 1.13
CA TYR A 33 -19.48 -4.30 -0.22
C TYR A 33 -20.46 -5.08 -1.10
N THR A 34 -21.23 -4.36 -1.90
CA THR A 34 -22.19 -4.94 -2.87
C THR A 34 -21.62 -4.81 -4.27
N ALA A 35 -21.48 -5.93 -4.98
CA ALA A 35 -21.00 -5.97 -6.35
C ALA A 35 -21.78 -4.97 -7.25
N GLY A 36 -21.04 -4.27 -8.11
CA GLY A 36 -21.56 -3.22 -9.00
C GLY A 36 -21.87 -1.89 -8.32
N SER A 37 -21.87 -1.83 -6.98
CA SER A 37 -22.13 -0.59 -6.24
C SER A 37 -20.84 0.17 -5.95
N SER A 38 -20.95 1.50 -5.82
CA SER A 38 -19.81 2.31 -5.43
C SER A 38 -19.34 1.97 -4.03
N ILE A 39 -18.02 2.02 -3.80
CA ILE A 39 -17.45 1.89 -2.46
C ILE A 39 -17.48 3.22 -1.68
N VAL A 40 -17.78 4.35 -2.33
CA VAL A 40 -17.83 5.65 -1.65
C VAL A 40 -19.00 5.68 -0.67
N GLY A 41 -18.72 6.11 0.56
CA GLY A 41 -19.69 6.13 1.66
C GLY A 41 -19.81 4.79 2.41
N VAL A 42 -19.10 3.75 1.96
CA VAL A 42 -19.11 2.42 2.57
C VAL A 42 -17.86 2.26 3.42
N ASP A 43 -18.01 1.74 4.64
CA ASP A 43 -16.90 1.38 5.53
C ASP A 43 -15.84 2.49 5.66
N GLY A 44 -16.23 3.77 5.73
CA GLY A 44 -15.28 4.88 5.90
C GLY A 44 -14.47 5.27 4.65
N TRP A 45 -14.83 4.76 3.47
CA TRP A 45 -14.32 5.26 2.20
C TRP A 45 -15.05 6.52 1.76
N PHE A 46 -14.31 7.48 1.24
CA PHE A 46 -14.84 8.71 0.67
C PHE A 46 -14.30 8.92 -0.74
N ALA A 47 -14.98 9.75 -1.53
CA ALA A 47 -14.41 10.22 -2.78
C ALA A 47 -13.10 10.98 -2.50
N GLY A 48 -12.01 10.51 -3.11
CA GLY A 48 -10.72 11.19 -3.15
C GLY A 48 -10.63 12.15 -4.36
N SER A 49 -11.48 11.94 -5.38
CA SER A 49 -11.73 12.92 -6.43
C SER A 49 -13.06 12.65 -7.13
N GLY A 50 -13.66 13.72 -7.69
CA GLY A 50 -14.98 13.65 -8.31
C GLY A 50 -16.07 13.13 -7.35
N SER A 51 -17.02 12.39 -7.90
CA SER A 51 -18.16 11.78 -7.17
C SER A 51 -18.08 10.26 -7.03
N GLY A 52 -16.90 9.65 -7.21
CA GLY A 52 -16.74 8.19 -7.13
C GLY A 52 -17.18 7.40 -8.37
N ASN A 53 -17.21 8.06 -9.53
CA ASN A 53 -17.86 7.54 -10.75
C ASN A 53 -17.20 6.32 -11.38
N SER A 54 -15.98 5.97 -10.99
CA SER A 54 -15.26 4.82 -11.55
C SER A 54 -14.98 3.71 -10.53
N GLN A 55 -15.34 3.90 -9.26
CA GLN A 55 -14.97 2.99 -8.18
C GLN A 55 -16.17 2.17 -7.73
N SER A 56 -16.10 0.85 -7.93
CA SER A 56 -17.10 -0.09 -7.46
C SER A 56 -16.49 -1.39 -6.97
N ALA A 57 -17.19 -2.08 -6.07
CA ALA A 57 -16.89 -3.49 -5.83
C ALA A 57 -17.27 -4.30 -7.07
N SER A 58 -16.45 -5.25 -7.47
CA SER A 58 -16.65 -6.04 -8.69
C SER A 58 -16.31 -7.49 -8.47
N THR A 59 -17.07 -8.38 -9.10
CA THR A 59 -16.80 -9.82 -9.19
C THR A 59 -16.07 -10.21 -10.48
N ASP A 60 -15.63 -9.23 -11.28
CA ASP A 60 -14.97 -9.49 -12.57
C ASP A 60 -13.64 -10.23 -12.37
N VAL A 61 -12.86 -9.81 -11.37
CA VAL A 61 -11.56 -10.36 -11.00
C VAL A 61 -11.38 -10.18 -9.49
N ALA A 62 -10.79 -11.17 -8.82
CA ALA A 62 -10.36 -11.09 -7.42
C ALA A 62 -8.98 -11.73 -7.28
N GLU A 63 -8.15 -11.23 -6.37
CA GLU A 63 -6.92 -11.93 -5.96
C GLU A 63 -7.26 -12.94 -4.88
N SER A 64 -8.11 -12.55 -3.93
CA SER A 64 -8.66 -13.42 -2.91
C SER A 64 -10.16 -13.22 -2.79
N GLY A 65 -10.87 -14.26 -2.37
CA GLY A 65 -12.33 -14.20 -2.26
C GLY A 65 -13.02 -14.13 -3.62
N ASP A 66 -14.11 -13.37 -3.68
CA ASP A 66 -15.04 -13.30 -4.81
C ASP A 66 -15.11 -11.89 -5.43
N GLN A 67 -14.58 -10.86 -4.75
CA GLN A 67 -14.65 -9.47 -5.19
C GLN A 67 -13.31 -8.74 -5.09
N SER A 68 -13.21 -7.63 -5.82
CA SER A 68 -12.16 -6.62 -5.63
C SER A 68 -12.70 -5.21 -5.92
N LEU A 69 -11.91 -4.18 -5.64
CA LEU A 69 -12.21 -2.80 -6.01
C LEU A 69 -11.82 -2.55 -7.47
N LYS A 70 -12.82 -2.32 -8.32
CA LYS A 70 -12.63 -1.93 -9.73
C LYS A 70 -12.51 -0.43 -9.88
N PHE A 71 -11.58 -0.01 -10.72
CA PHE A 71 -11.50 1.32 -11.32
C PHE A 71 -11.80 1.20 -12.82
N ASP A 72 -13.01 1.57 -13.23
CA ASP A 72 -13.42 1.54 -14.65
C ASP A 72 -13.26 2.92 -15.30
N ASN A 73 -12.17 3.13 -16.02
CA ASN A 73 -11.88 4.34 -16.77
C ASN A 73 -11.95 4.11 -18.29
N SER A 74 -12.76 3.17 -18.74
CA SER A 74 -12.96 2.86 -20.17
C SER A 74 -13.60 4.00 -20.96
N SER A 75 -14.36 4.88 -20.29
CA SER A 75 -15.02 6.07 -20.88
C SER A 75 -14.69 7.37 -20.16
N LEU A 76 -13.88 7.29 -19.09
CA LEU A 76 -13.64 8.40 -18.17
C LEU A 76 -12.22 8.96 -18.36
N THR A 77 -12.12 10.29 -18.43
CA THR A 77 -10.91 10.99 -18.89
C THR A 77 -10.24 11.84 -17.82
N SER A 78 -10.70 11.76 -16.57
CA SER A 78 -10.08 12.43 -15.41
C SER A 78 -9.25 11.47 -14.55
N PHE A 79 -8.70 12.00 -13.46
CA PHE A 79 -8.14 11.22 -12.37
C PHE A 79 -9.24 10.92 -11.36
N TYR A 80 -9.25 9.70 -10.84
CA TYR A 80 -10.25 9.23 -9.92
C TYR A 80 -9.58 8.56 -8.74
N SER A 81 -10.12 8.76 -7.54
CA SER A 81 -9.54 8.16 -6.34
C SER A 81 -10.60 8.01 -5.26
N VAL A 82 -10.33 7.07 -4.37
CA VAL A 82 -11.02 6.92 -3.09
C VAL A 82 -10.02 7.11 -1.98
N ARG A 83 -10.49 7.68 -0.87
CA ARG A 83 -9.65 7.99 0.28
C ARG A 83 -10.24 7.39 1.55
N ARG A 84 -9.34 7.07 2.47
CA ARG A 84 -9.66 6.68 3.84
C ARG A 84 -8.77 7.47 4.81
N PRO A 85 -9.33 8.11 5.85
CA PRO A 85 -8.51 8.65 6.94
C PRO A 85 -7.67 7.56 7.60
N LEU A 86 -6.40 7.87 7.86
CA LEU A 86 -5.57 7.07 8.76
C LEU A 86 -5.71 7.71 10.14
N GLY A 87 -6.20 6.94 11.12
CA GLY A 87 -6.36 7.42 12.49
C GLY A 87 -5.01 7.63 13.18
N THR A 88 -4.91 7.27 14.45
CA THR A 88 -3.62 7.27 15.14
C THR A 88 -2.66 6.29 14.46
N LEU A 89 -1.48 6.78 14.07
CA LEU A 89 -0.47 5.97 13.41
C LEU A 89 0.35 5.16 14.41
N PRO A 90 0.76 3.93 14.04
CA PRO A 90 1.84 3.24 14.74
C PRO A 90 3.19 3.96 14.51
N SER A 91 4.20 3.61 15.30
CA SER A 91 5.56 4.16 15.11
C SER A 91 6.13 3.79 13.74
N LEU A 92 5.78 2.61 13.26
CA LEU A 92 6.16 2.06 11.96
C LEU A 92 4.89 1.56 11.27
N LEU A 93 4.52 2.25 10.19
CA LEU A 93 3.33 1.99 9.39
C LEU A 93 3.73 1.19 8.15
N GLU A 94 2.97 0.14 7.85
CA GLU A 94 2.99 -0.54 6.56
C GLU A 94 1.59 -0.51 5.95
N VAL A 95 1.52 -0.18 4.67
CA VAL A 95 0.31 -0.26 3.85
C VAL A 95 0.61 -1.09 2.63
N THR A 96 -0.10 -2.21 2.48
CA THR A 96 0.01 -3.10 1.32
C THR A 96 -1.30 -3.11 0.55
N VAL A 97 -1.23 -3.22 -0.77
CA VAL A 97 -2.39 -3.48 -1.62
C VAL A 97 -1.93 -4.25 -2.84
N SER A 98 -2.77 -5.16 -3.29
CA SER A 98 -2.61 -5.79 -4.58
C SER A 98 -3.27 -4.94 -5.66
N VAL A 99 -2.61 -4.81 -6.80
CA VAL A 99 -3.11 -4.05 -7.95
C VAL A 99 -2.98 -4.87 -9.22
N LEU A 100 -4.01 -4.85 -10.06
CA LEU A 100 -3.99 -5.46 -11.38
C LEU A 100 -4.29 -4.40 -12.43
N VAL A 101 -3.47 -4.37 -13.47
CA VAL A 101 -3.67 -3.54 -14.66
C VAL A 101 -4.15 -4.45 -15.79
N THR A 102 -5.31 -4.17 -16.37
CA THR A 102 -5.85 -5.02 -17.44
C THR A 102 -5.08 -4.84 -18.75
N GLY A 103 -5.04 -5.88 -19.59
CA GLY A 103 -4.36 -5.85 -20.90
C GLY A 103 -4.92 -4.84 -21.92
N ASN A 104 -6.14 -4.30 -21.69
CA ASN A 104 -6.72 -3.23 -22.50
C ASN A 104 -6.46 -1.81 -21.95
N THR A 105 -5.71 -1.69 -20.85
CA THR A 105 -5.30 -0.39 -20.30
C THR A 105 -4.31 0.27 -21.24
N GLN A 106 -4.60 1.52 -21.61
CA GLN A 106 -3.74 2.31 -22.50
C GLN A 106 -2.49 2.82 -21.76
N ALA A 107 -1.44 3.10 -22.53
CA ALA A 107 -0.09 3.36 -22.05
C ALA A 107 0.01 4.42 -20.93
N ASN A 108 -0.80 5.48 -20.99
CA ASN A 108 -0.71 6.60 -20.06
C ASN A 108 -1.65 6.48 -18.86
N ARG A 109 -2.57 5.51 -18.81
CA ARG A 109 -3.41 5.27 -17.64
C ARG A 109 -2.59 4.57 -16.56
N LEU A 110 -2.73 5.02 -15.32
CA LEU A 110 -2.00 4.47 -14.19
C LEU A 110 -2.91 4.21 -13.00
N TYR A 111 -2.48 3.30 -12.13
CA TYR A 111 -3.12 2.93 -10.88
C TYR A 111 -2.10 2.98 -9.76
N GLY A 112 -2.51 3.44 -8.57
CA GLY A 112 -1.56 3.62 -7.48
C GLY A 112 -2.13 3.63 -6.08
N LEU A 113 -1.20 3.50 -5.15
CA LEU A 113 -1.37 3.60 -3.70
C LEU A 113 -0.64 4.86 -3.21
N TYR A 114 -1.30 5.64 -2.34
CA TYR A 114 -0.77 6.91 -1.85
C TYR A 114 -1.04 7.09 -0.36
N LEU A 115 -0.04 7.58 0.35
CA LEU A 115 -0.17 8.22 1.64
C LEU A 115 -0.27 9.74 1.45
N SER A 116 -1.17 10.37 2.20
CA SER A 116 -1.53 11.79 2.08
C SER A 116 -1.29 12.55 3.37
N SER A 117 -0.88 13.81 3.27
CA SER A 117 -0.81 14.76 4.40
C SER A 117 -2.17 15.24 4.89
N SER A 118 -3.26 14.79 4.28
CA SER A 118 -4.62 15.16 4.66
C SER A 118 -5.55 13.95 4.67
N ALA A 119 -6.37 13.86 5.73
CA ALA A 119 -7.46 12.88 5.84
C ALA A 119 -8.59 13.12 4.84
N THR A 120 -8.71 14.35 4.33
CA THR A 120 -9.76 14.77 3.38
C THR A 120 -9.23 15.21 2.02
N GLY A 121 -7.91 15.26 1.85
CA GLY A 121 -7.25 15.68 0.62
C GLY A 121 -7.39 14.65 -0.50
N THR A 122 -7.20 15.13 -1.72
CA THR A 122 -7.14 14.31 -2.94
C THR A 122 -5.72 13.78 -3.17
N LEU A 123 -5.46 13.17 -4.32
CA LEU A 123 -4.10 12.78 -4.74
C LEU A 123 -3.09 13.94 -4.69
N GLY A 124 -3.53 15.19 -4.81
CA GLY A 124 -2.66 16.38 -4.71
C GLY A 124 -1.96 16.54 -3.35
N SER A 125 -2.44 15.88 -2.29
CA SER A 125 -1.82 15.86 -0.95
C SER A 125 -0.85 14.69 -0.74
N THR A 126 -0.47 13.96 -1.80
CA THR A 126 0.49 12.85 -1.73
C THR A 126 1.80 13.27 -1.08
N ILE A 127 2.23 12.49 -0.08
CA ILE A 127 3.52 12.63 0.62
C ILE A 127 4.42 11.42 0.47
N LEU A 128 3.85 10.29 0.06
CA LEU A 128 4.54 9.09 -0.39
C LEU A 128 3.55 8.31 -1.25
N GLY A 129 3.94 7.91 -2.44
CA GLY A 129 3.04 7.13 -3.31
C GLY A 129 3.80 6.38 -4.39
N MET A 130 3.09 5.44 -5.00
CA MET A 130 3.60 4.60 -6.08
C MET A 130 2.51 4.27 -7.09
N THR A 131 2.88 4.17 -8.36
CA THR A 131 1.98 3.84 -9.46
C THR A 131 2.58 2.83 -10.42
N ILE A 132 1.70 2.11 -11.11
CA ILE A 132 1.99 1.31 -12.29
C ILE A 132 1.13 1.84 -13.45
N ALA A 133 1.76 2.10 -14.60
CA ALA A 133 1.08 2.53 -15.82
C ALA A 133 0.82 1.37 -16.78
N GLY A 134 -0.10 1.57 -17.73
CA GLY A 134 -0.42 0.61 -18.80
C GLY A 134 0.71 0.34 -19.79
N ASP A 135 1.84 1.06 -19.70
CA ASP A 135 3.08 0.76 -20.42
C ASP A 135 4.13 0.05 -19.54
N GLY A 136 3.76 -0.37 -18.33
CA GLY A 136 4.62 -1.08 -17.39
C GLY A 136 5.53 -0.19 -16.57
N LYS A 137 5.54 1.13 -16.80
CA LYS A 137 6.38 2.07 -16.04
C LYS A 137 5.88 2.21 -14.61
N VAL A 138 6.80 2.02 -13.68
CA VAL A 138 6.58 2.21 -12.24
C VAL A 138 7.13 3.56 -11.82
N ARG A 139 6.31 4.34 -11.13
CA ARG A 139 6.72 5.62 -10.56
C ARG A 139 6.51 5.63 -9.06
N ALA A 140 7.37 6.36 -8.34
CA ALA A 140 7.20 6.60 -6.93
C ALA A 140 7.73 7.99 -6.55
N GLY A 141 7.19 8.57 -5.48
CA GLY A 141 7.69 9.84 -4.98
C GLY A 141 6.95 10.41 -3.78
N LYS A 142 7.47 11.54 -3.29
CA LYS A 142 6.89 12.31 -2.17
C LYS A 142 5.89 13.39 -2.59
N THR A 143 5.55 13.46 -3.87
CA THR A 143 4.59 14.43 -4.41
C THR A 143 3.75 13.75 -5.46
N TRP A 144 2.53 14.26 -5.68
CA TRP A 144 1.66 13.74 -6.72
C TRP A 144 2.33 13.76 -8.10
N GLY A 145 2.98 14.88 -8.45
CA GLY A 145 3.72 15.01 -9.72
C GLY A 145 4.78 13.93 -9.95
N ALA A 146 5.48 13.48 -8.91
CA ALA A 146 6.46 12.40 -9.02
C ALA A 146 5.82 11.01 -9.25
N THR A 147 4.54 10.86 -8.93
CA THR A 147 3.81 9.59 -9.11
C THR A 147 3.11 9.45 -10.46
N TYR A 148 2.98 10.52 -11.26
CA TYR A 148 2.36 10.44 -12.60
C TYR A 148 3.14 11.13 -13.73
N SER A 149 4.06 12.07 -13.46
CA SER A 149 4.76 12.77 -14.54
C SER A 149 5.79 11.87 -15.25
N GLY A 150 6.03 12.13 -16.54
CA GLY A 150 6.74 11.21 -17.43
C GLY A 150 8.24 10.99 -17.15
N VAL A 151 8.88 11.85 -16.35
CA VAL A 151 10.34 11.78 -16.11
C VAL A 151 10.68 11.77 -14.62
N THR A 152 10.01 12.61 -13.83
CA THR A 152 10.27 12.68 -12.38
C THR A 152 9.60 11.50 -11.68
N GLY A 153 10.41 10.71 -10.95
CA GLY A 153 9.91 9.61 -10.12
C GLY A 153 9.77 8.25 -10.82
N LEU A 154 10.19 8.12 -12.09
CA LEU A 154 10.31 6.81 -12.74
C LEU A 154 11.40 5.98 -12.04
N ILE A 155 11.04 4.81 -11.50
CA ILE A 155 11.97 3.92 -10.79
C ILE A 155 12.21 2.59 -11.51
N GLY A 156 11.42 2.28 -12.54
CA GLY A 156 11.54 1.04 -13.27
C GLY A 156 10.45 0.87 -14.32
N THR A 157 10.59 -0.19 -15.11
CA THR A 157 9.61 -0.61 -16.11
C THR A 157 9.55 -2.13 -16.08
N PHE A 158 8.36 -2.70 -15.90
CA PHE A 158 8.16 -4.13 -16.07
C PHE A 158 8.21 -4.53 -17.54
N ASP A 159 8.79 -5.68 -17.84
CA ASP A 159 8.78 -6.23 -19.18
C ASP A 159 7.35 -6.58 -19.63
N PRO A 160 7.01 -6.44 -20.92
CA PRO A 160 5.73 -6.86 -21.45
C PRO A 160 5.37 -8.29 -21.05
N GLY A 161 4.10 -8.52 -20.66
CA GLY A 161 3.62 -9.82 -20.22
C GLY A 161 3.97 -10.21 -18.78
N THR A 162 4.69 -9.35 -18.04
CA THR A 162 5.01 -9.61 -16.63
C THR A 162 4.13 -8.85 -15.63
N TYR A 163 3.29 -7.92 -16.09
CA TYR A 163 2.46 -7.06 -15.23
C TYR A 163 0.99 -6.93 -15.64
N THR A 164 0.67 -7.05 -16.92
CA THR A 164 -0.72 -6.97 -17.42
C THR A 164 -1.49 -8.23 -17.07
N ASP A 165 -2.76 -8.09 -16.68
CA ASP A 165 -3.67 -9.18 -16.27
C ASP A 165 -3.04 -10.08 -15.19
N ARG A 166 -2.20 -9.48 -14.34
CA ARG A 166 -1.52 -10.12 -13.22
C ARG A 166 -1.57 -9.21 -12.02
N TRP A 167 -1.69 -9.82 -10.84
CA TRP A 167 -1.61 -9.10 -9.60
C TRP A 167 -0.16 -8.69 -9.30
N LEU A 168 0.01 -7.43 -8.93
CA LEU A 168 1.24 -6.84 -8.44
C LEU A 168 0.99 -6.43 -6.99
N HIS A 169 1.99 -6.59 -6.13
CA HIS A 169 1.87 -6.22 -4.73
C HIS A 169 2.61 -4.91 -4.49
N MET A 170 1.85 -3.86 -4.17
CA MET A 170 2.38 -2.56 -3.77
C MET A 170 2.50 -2.51 -2.25
N ARG A 171 3.58 -1.89 -1.77
CA ARG A 171 3.86 -1.66 -0.35
C ARG A 171 4.41 -0.27 -0.14
N LEU A 172 3.82 0.46 0.81
CA LEU A 172 4.36 1.70 1.36
C LEU A 172 4.68 1.50 2.83
N THR A 173 5.88 1.88 3.27
CA THR A 173 6.22 1.95 4.70
C THR A 173 6.55 3.38 5.12
N PHE A 174 6.31 3.69 6.39
CA PHE A 174 6.63 4.97 7.00
C PHE A 174 7.07 4.80 8.46
N ASP A 175 8.27 5.28 8.80
CA ASP A 175 8.79 5.37 10.16
C ASP A 175 8.57 6.78 10.70
N SER A 176 7.71 6.92 11.71
CA SER A 176 7.40 8.21 12.35
C SER A 176 8.55 8.78 13.19
N GLY A 177 9.50 7.95 13.62
CA GLY A 177 10.66 8.34 14.42
C GLY A 177 11.76 8.97 13.57
N THR A 178 11.97 8.47 12.35
CA THR A 178 13.00 9.00 11.44
C THR A 178 12.43 9.86 10.30
N GLY A 179 11.15 9.72 9.99
CA GLY A 179 10.54 10.30 8.80
C GLY A 179 10.97 9.58 7.52
N ASP A 180 11.45 8.34 7.62
CA ASP A 180 11.79 7.54 6.44
C ASP A 180 10.55 6.87 5.87
N GLY A 181 10.50 6.74 4.55
CA GLY A 181 9.48 5.97 3.87
C GLY A 181 10.06 5.14 2.74
N MET A 182 9.43 3.99 2.47
CA MET A 182 9.76 3.12 1.36
C MET A 182 8.54 2.96 0.47
N ALA A 183 8.75 2.93 -0.84
CA ALA A 183 7.74 2.51 -1.79
C ALA A 183 8.28 1.32 -2.58
N GLU A 184 7.49 0.25 -2.69
CA GLU A 184 7.89 -0.99 -3.35
C GLU A 184 6.72 -1.59 -4.14
N ILE A 185 7.02 -2.15 -5.31
CA ILE A 185 6.09 -2.99 -6.07
C ILE A 185 6.79 -4.24 -6.54
N THR A 186 6.12 -5.38 -6.38
CA THR A 186 6.63 -6.70 -6.77
C THR A 186 5.62 -7.41 -7.65
N ASN A 187 6.08 -8.04 -8.73
CA ASN A 187 5.25 -8.92 -9.55
C ASN A 187 5.31 -10.39 -9.07
N GLN A 188 4.45 -11.24 -9.62
CA GLN A 188 4.34 -12.65 -9.21
C GLN A 188 5.59 -13.51 -9.48
N ILE A 189 6.49 -13.04 -10.36
CA ILE A 189 7.74 -13.75 -10.69
C ILE A 189 8.94 -13.22 -9.87
N GLY A 190 8.71 -12.29 -8.94
CA GLY A 190 9.72 -11.79 -8.01
C GLY A 190 10.54 -10.59 -8.51
N THR A 191 10.18 -9.98 -9.64
CA THR A 191 10.77 -8.70 -10.05
C THR A 191 10.22 -7.60 -9.15
N THR A 192 11.12 -6.87 -8.49
CA THR A 192 10.78 -5.81 -7.54
C THR A 192 11.41 -4.49 -7.93
N PHE A 193 10.64 -3.42 -7.86
CA PHE A 193 11.13 -2.04 -7.88
C PHE A 193 10.88 -1.40 -6.52
N SER A 194 11.90 -0.79 -5.94
CA SER A 194 11.79 -0.09 -4.65
C SER A 194 12.55 1.22 -4.65
N GLN A 195 12.07 2.18 -3.87
CA GLN A 195 12.71 3.47 -3.68
C GLN A 195 12.47 3.99 -2.27
N GLY A 196 13.57 4.30 -1.58
CA GLY A 196 13.55 4.92 -0.26
C GLY A 196 13.49 6.44 -0.34
N TYR A 197 12.86 7.05 0.65
CA TYR A 197 12.71 8.49 0.80
C TYR A 197 12.95 8.90 2.24
N THR A 198 13.63 10.02 2.43
CA THR A 198 13.81 10.66 3.74
C THR A 198 12.88 11.87 3.86
N SER A 199 12.62 12.29 5.10
CA SER A 199 11.79 13.47 5.39
C SER A 199 10.40 13.37 4.73
N VAL A 200 9.77 12.21 4.86
CA VAL A 200 8.34 12.00 4.62
C VAL A 200 7.61 12.52 5.86
N THR A 201 6.54 13.28 5.67
CA THR A 201 5.74 13.76 6.82
C THR A 201 4.80 12.67 7.30
N ALA A 202 4.27 12.80 8.52
CA ALA A 202 3.31 11.83 9.02
C ALA A 202 2.03 11.80 8.14
N PRO A 203 1.59 10.60 7.70
CA PRO A 203 0.38 10.48 6.89
C PRO A 203 -0.90 10.64 7.71
N MET A 204 -1.87 11.35 7.15
CA MET A 204 -3.21 11.51 7.73
C MET A 204 -4.29 10.74 6.97
N GLY A 205 -3.97 10.24 5.78
CA GLY A 205 -4.91 9.51 4.94
C GLY A 205 -4.19 8.60 3.96
N LEU A 206 -4.93 7.62 3.45
CA LEU A 206 -4.54 6.77 2.34
C LEU A 206 -5.47 7.03 1.15
N ASN A 207 -4.94 6.93 -0.07
CA ASN A 207 -5.73 6.91 -1.28
C ASN A 207 -5.38 5.69 -2.13
N LEU A 208 -6.40 5.13 -2.77
CA LEU A 208 -6.25 4.30 -3.96
C LEU A 208 -6.72 5.14 -5.14
N GLY A 209 -5.97 5.16 -6.22
CA GLY A 209 -6.21 6.12 -7.30
C GLY A 209 -5.86 5.59 -8.68
N SER A 210 -6.48 6.24 -9.65
CA SER A 210 -6.21 6.14 -11.07
C SER A 210 -6.00 7.53 -11.63
N ASP A 211 -5.00 7.70 -12.48
CA ASP A 211 -4.62 8.97 -13.08
C ASP A 211 -4.13 8.74 -14.51
N TYR A 212 -3.59 9.76 -15.16
CA TYR A 212 -2.93 9.62 -16.43
C TYR A 212 -1.71 10.52 -16.58
N VAL A 213 -0.70 10.02 -17.28
CA VAL A 213 0.53 10.77 -17.59
C VAL A 213 0.23 11.91 -18.57
N THR A 214 -0.58 11.63 -19.59
CA THR A 214 -0.98 12.59 -20.62
C THR A 214 -2.44 12.40 -21.00
N SER A 215 -3.02 13.38 -21.70
CA SER A 215 -4.41 13.30 -22.19
C SER A 215 -4.62 12.27 -23.31
N THR A 216 -3.55 11.73 -23.89
CA THR A 216 -3.57 10.71 -24.93
C THR A 216 -3.44 9.32 -24.30
N ASP A 217 -4.05 8.29 -24.88
CA ASP A 217 -3.89 6.89 -24.44
C ASP A 217 -4.11 6.69 -22.92
N ARG A 218 -5.20 7.25 -22.41
CA ARG A 218 -5.53 7.35 -20.98
C ARG A 218 -6.75 6.54 -20.55
N LEU A 219 -7.33 5.69 -21.39
CA LEU A 219 -8.43 4.82 -20.99
C LEU A 219 -7.87 3.54 -20.37
N GLY A 220 -8.64 2.88 -19.51
CA GLY A 220 -8.25 1.58 -18.97
C GLY A 220 -9.12 1.10 -17.84
N VAL A 221 -8.82 -0.12 -17.38
CA VAL A 221 -9.44 -0.72 -16.20
C VAL A 221 -8.34 -1.25 -15.27
N GLY A 222 -8.54 -1.08 -13.98
CA GLY A 222 -7.63 -1.62 -12.97
C GLY A 222 -8.40 -2.11 -11.77
N TYR A 223 -7.77 -2.98 -10.99
CA TYR A 223 -8.36 -3.56 -9.78
C TYR A 223 -7.41 -3.40 -8.61
N PHE A 224 -7.98 -3.25 -7.42
CA PHE A 224 -7.27 -3.27 -6.15
C PHE A 224 -7.89 -4.32 -5.23
N ASP A 225 -7.06 -5.07 -4.53
CA ASP A 225 -7.49 -6.10 -3.60
C ASP A 225 -6.50 -6.21 -2.43
N ASN A 226 -6.84 -6.96 -1.38
CA ASN A 226 -5.97 -7.29 -0.25
C ASN A 226 -5.31 -6.07 0.39
N LEU A 227 -6.08 -4.97 0.54
CA LEU A 227 -5.59 -3.78 1.22
C LEU A 227 -5.43 -4.12 2.70
N ALA A 228 -4.23 -3.90 3.23
CA ALA A 228 -3.95 -3.96 4.65
C ALA A 228 -3.17 -2.72 5.08
N VAL A 229 -3.61 -2.13 6.18
CA VAL A 229 -2.88 -1.13 6.95
C VAL A 229 -2.50 -1.84 8.24
N VAL A 230 -1.23 -1.87 8.59
CA VAL A 230 -0.74 -2.56 9.80
C VAL A 230 0.39 -1.78 10.46
N PRO A 231 0.58 -1.87 11.79
CA PRO A 231 1.88 -1.63 12.38
C PRO A 231 2.81 -2.72 11.83
N GLU A 232 4.03 -2.35 11.41
CA GLU A 232 4.99 -3.41 11.07
C GLU A 232 5.18 -4.29 12.32
N PRO A 233 5.15 -5.63 12.17
CA PRO A 233 5.31 -6.52 13.30
C PRO A 233 6.61 -6.20 14.05
N ALA A 234 6.50 -5.85 15.34
CA ALA A 234 7.64 -5.59 16.24
C ALA A 234 8.66 -6.76 16.29
N THR A 235 8.33 -7.91 15.70
CA THR A 235 9.20 -9.06 15.47
C THR A 235 10.46 -8.72 14.67
N LEU A 236 10.42 -7.82 13.67
CA LEU A 236 11.63 -7.44 12.94
C LEU A 236 12.55 -6.53 13.77
N ALA A 237 11.97 -5.59 14.52
CA ALA A 237 12.71 -4.76 15.46
C ALA A 237 13.34 -5.58 16.61
N THR A 238 12.61 -6.57 17.15
CA THR A 238 13.13 -7.45 18.22
C THR A 238 14.14 -8.47 17.71
N LEU A 239 14.02 -8.98 16.47
CA LEU A 239 15.05 -9.82 15.84
C LEU A 239 16.36 -9.03 15.66
N GLY A 240 16.28 -7.79 15.18
CA GLY A 240 17.43 -6.90 15.05
C GLY A 240 18.13 -6.63 16.39
N LEU A 241 17.37 -6.37 17.45
CA LEU A 241 17.89 -6.20 18.82
C LEU A 241 18.47 -7.49 19.40
N GLY A 242 17.86 -8.64 19.13
CA GLY A 242 18.35 -9.95 19.56
C GLY A 242 19.69 -10.33 18.92
N VAL A 243 19.84 -10.08 17.62
CA VAL A 243 21.11 -10.29 16.90
C VAL A 243 22.18 -9.32 17.38
N ALA A 244 21.85 -8.04 17.60
CA ALA A 244 22.79 -7.05 18.13
C ALA A 244 23.28 -7.40 19.55
N ALA A 245 22.39 -7.91 20.42
CA ALA A 245 22.74 -8.37 21.76
C ALA A 245 23.65 -9.61 21.74
N LEU A 246 23.39 -10.57 20.84
CA LEU A 246 24.24 -11.75 20.64
C LEU A 246 25.63 -11.37 20.10
N LEU A 247 25.71 -10.42 19.17
CA LEU A 247 26.99 -9.94 18.63
C LEU A 247 27.80 -9.16 19.67
N ARG A 248 27.15 -8.38 20.54
CA ARG A 248 27.83 -7.67 21.64
C ARG A 248 28.38 -8.63 22.71
N ARG A 249 27.72 -9.77 22.91
CA ARG A 249 28.18 -10.82 23.84
C ARG A 249 29.35 -11.65 23.30
N ARG A 250 29.57 -11.70 21.98
CA ARG A 250 30.74 -12.36 21.37
C ARG A 250 32.00 -11.50 21.35
N ARG A 251 31.91 -10.20 21.66
CA ARG A 251 33.03 -9.24 21.68
C ARG A 251 33.54 -8.91 23.09
N LYS A 252 32.99 -9.57 24.13
CA LYS A 252 33.52 -9.58 25.50
C LYS A 252 33.95 -10.99 25.83
#